data_AF-A0A355S9S1-F1
#
_entry.id   AF-A0A355S9S1-F1
#
_cell.length_a   1.000
_cell.length_b   1.000
_cell.length_c   1.000
_cell.angle_alpha   90.00
_cell.angle_beta   90.00
_cell.angle_gamma   90.00
#
_symmetry.space_group_name_H-M   'P 1'
#
loop_
_entity.id
_entity.type
_entity.pdbx_description
1 polymer ?
#
loop_
_entity_poly.entity_id
_entity_poly.type
_entity_poly.pdbx_seq_one_letter_code
_entity_poly.pdbx_strand_id
1 'polypeptide(L)' 'MRRSWLLTVIFLIALVLGPGPGAAMIDGTSESPNIWLGIPALYLWVVFWFLVMVTCILAAALTLWKDSD' A
#
# COMPACT_ATOMS: atom_id res chain seq x y z
N MET A 1 5.75 -20.81 13.20
CA MET A 1 5.38 -20.98 11.77
C MET A 1 4.17 -20.14 11.32
N ARG A 2 3.06 -20.03 12.08
CA ARG A 2 1.85 -19.27 11.63
C ARG A 2 2.03 -17.74 11.46
N ARG A 3 2.86 -17.09 12.28
CA ARG A 3 3.00 -15.62 12.29
C ARG A 3 3.82 -15.07 11.11
N SER A 4 4.90 -15.75 10.75
CA SER A 4 5.73 -15.37 9.59
C SER A 4 4.94 -15.43 8.29
N TRP A 5 4.08 -16.45 8.12
CA TRP A 5 3.17 -16.53 6.97
C TRP A 5 2.18 -15.38 6.92
N LEU A 6 1.61 -14.99 8.07
CA LEU A 6 0.68 -13.86 8.16
C LEU A 6 1.35 -12.56 7.69
N LEU A 7 2.58 -12.31 8.12
CA LEU A 7 3.36 -11.12 7.72
C LEU A 7 3.75 -11.16 6.25
N THR A 8 4.12 -12.33 5.72
CA THR A 8 4.37 -12.50 4.28
C THR A 8 3.11 -12.18 3.46
N VAL A 9 1.93 -12.66 3.88
CA VAL A 9 0.67 -12.36 3.19
C VAL A 9 0.34 -10.88 3.26
N ILE A 10 0.49 -10.26 4.44
CA ILE A 10 0.27 -8.81 4.63
C ILE A 10 1.23 -7.99 3.76
N PHE A 11 2.50 -8.40 3.68
CA PHE A 11 3.51 -7.74 2.86
C PHE A 11 3.22 -7.90 1.36
N LEU A 12 2.81 -9.08 0.91
CA LEU A 12 2.41 -9.32 -0.47
C LEU A 12 1.18 -8.48 -0.87
N ILE A 13 0.19 -8.36 0.03
CA ILE A 13 -0.96 -7.47 -0.17
C ILE A 13 -0.49 -6.02 -0.29
N ALA A 14 0.39 -5.55 0.59
CA ALA A 14 0.98 -4.20 0.52
C ALA A 14 1.77 -3.96 -0.79
N LEU A 15 2.39 -5.01 -1.34
CA LEU A 15 3.14 -4.96 -2.60
C LEU A 15 2.20 -4.83 -3.81
N VAL A 16 1.08 -5.55 -3.80
CA VAL A 16 0.04 -5.49 -4.85
C VAL A 16 -0.73 -4.16 -4.80
N LEU A 17 -0.97 -3.62 -3.60
CA LEU A 17 -1.54 -2.28 -3.37
C LEU A 17 -0.56 -1.12 -3.64
N GLY A 18 0.60 -1.43 -4.22
CA GLY A 18 1.66 -0.47 -4.50
C GLY A 18 1.28 0.70 -5.42
N PRO A 19 2.27 1.44 -5.94
CA PRO A 19 2.03 2.63 -6.75
C PRO A 19 1.32 2.34 -8.08
N GLY A 20 1.28 1.08 -8.53
CA GLY A 20 0.71 0.66 -9.83
C GLY A 20 -0.78 1.01 -10.00
N PRO A 21 -1.69 0.53 -9.13
CA PRO A 21 -3.12 0.87 -9.20
C PRO A 21 -3.40 2.37 -9.08
N GLY A 22 -2.65 3.09 -8.24
CA GLY A 22 -2.78 4.54 -8.11
C GLY A 22 -2.40 5.28 -9.38
N ALA A 23 -1.32 4.85 -10.05
CA ALA A 23 -0.90 5.41 -11.33
C ALA A 23 -1.94 5.18 -12.44
N ALA A 24 -2.71 4.09 -12.40
CA ALA A 24 -3.81 3.87 -13.34
C ALA A 24 -4.97 4.88 -13.17
N MET A 25 -5.10 5.55 -12.01
CA MET A 25 -6.15 6.56 -11.78
C MET A 25 -5.87 7.89 -12.50
N ILE A 26 -4.62 8.13 -12.90
CA ILE A 26 -4.25 9.29 -13.73
C ILE A 26 -4.17 8.95 -15.22
N ASP A 27 -4.24 7.66 -15.57
CA ASP A 27 -4.09 7.15 -16.93
C ASP A 27 -5.40 7.39 -17.71
N GLY A 28 -5.60 8.64 -18.13
CA GLY A 28 -6.62 9.02 -19.09
C GLY A 28 -6.18 8.72 -20.53
N THR A 29 -7.10 8.80 -21.49
CA THR A 29 -6.73 8.77 -22.91
C THR A 29 -5.87 10.00 -23.26
N SER A 30 -4.95 9.86 -24.21
CA SER A 30 -4.05 10.95 -24.66
C SER A 30 -4.77 12.23 -25.07
N GLU A 31 -6.06 12.14 -25.41
CA GLU A 31 -6.92 13.25 -25.85
C GLU A 31 -7.67 13.94 -24.69
N SER A 32 -7.80 13.31 -23.53
CA SER A 32 -8.45 13.88 -22.34
C SER A 32 -7.88 13.28 -21.04
N PRO A 33 -6.70 13.73 -20.59
CA PRO A 33 -6.14 13.28 -19.33
C PRO A 33 -7.05 13.72 -18.17
N ASN A 34 -7.42 12.79 -17.30
CA ASN A 34 -8.28 13.07 -16.14
C ASN A 34 -7.46 13.67 -14.97
N ILE A 35 -6.64 14.67 -15.25
CA ILE A 35 -5.66 15.24 -14.32
C ILE A 35 -6.32 15.96 -13.12
N TRP A 36 -7.48 16.58 -13.32
CA TRP A 36 -8.17 17.32 -12.26
C TRP A 36 -8.67 16.44 -11.11
N LEU A 37 -9.09 15.19 -11.39
CA LEU A 37 -9.53 14.23 -10.38
C LEU A 37 -8.50 13.13 -10.12
N GLY A 38 -7.73 12.75 -11.14
CA GLY A 38 -6.71 11.72 -11.07
C GLY A 38 -5.56 12.11 -10.15
N ILE A 39 -5.07 13.36 -10.18
CA ILE A 39 -3.96 13.80 -9.31
C ILE A 39 -4.38 13.76 -7.83
N PRO A 40 -5.51 14.37 -7.41
CA PRO A 40 -5.98 14.25 -6.03
C PRO A 40 -6.21 12.79 -5.61
N ALA A 41 -6.79 11.97 -6.47
CA ALA A 41 -7.01 10.55 -6.20
C ALA A 41 -5.68 9.78 -6.03
N LEU A 42 -4.67 10.09 -6.85
CA LEU A 42 -3.33 9.53 -6.73
C LEU A 42 -2.69 9.90 -5.39
N TYR A 43 -2.77 11.15 -4.96
CA TYR A 43 -2.24 11.57 -3.65
C TYR A 43 -2.95 10.86 -2.49
N LEU A 44 -4.27 10.74 -2.54
CA LEU A 44 -5.04 9.97 -1.56
C LEU A 44 -4.62 8.49 -1.54
N TRP A 45 -4.42 7.89 -2.72
CA TRP A 45 -3.95 6.52 -2.85
C TRP A 45 -2.56 6.32 -2.25
N VAL A 46 -1.63 7.24 -2.51
CA VAL A 46 -0.27 7.22 -1.95
C VAL A 46 -0.31 7.30 -0.42
N VAL A 47 -1.10 8.21 0.15
CA VAL A 47 -1.26 8.33 1.62
C VAL A 47 -1.83 7.05 2.21
N PHE A 48 -2.87 6.48 1.57
CA PHE A 48 -3.45 5.20 1.99
C PHE A 48 -2.43 4.07 1.95
N TRP A 49 -1.63 3.98 0.89
CA TRP A 49 -0.58 2.97 0.76
C TRP A 49 0.49 3.10 1.84
N PHE A 50 0.93 4.33 2.17
CA PHE A 50 1.84 4.55 3.28
C PHE A 50 1.25 4.13 4.63
N LEU A 51 -0.03 4.40 4.88
CA LEU A 51 -0.71 3.95 6.11
C LEU A 51 -0.74 2.41 6.21
N VAL A 52 -0.99 1.72 5.10
CA VAL A 52 -0.92 0.26 5.05
C VAL A 52 0.49 -0.21 5.41
N MET A 53 1.53 0.37 4.80
CA MET A 53 2.93 0.01 5.12
C MET A 53 3.28 0.25 6.59
N VAL A 54 2.93 1.41 7.15
CA VAL A 54 3.16 1.71 8.57
C VAL A 54 2.45 0.69 9.47
N THR A 55 1.20 0.35 9.16
CA THR A 55 0.44 -0.65 9.91
C THR A 55 1.10 -2.03 9.85
N CYS A 56 1.62 -2.43 8.69
CA CYS A 56 2.35 -3.69 8.53
C CYS A 56 3.60 -3.73 9.42
N ILE A 57 4.39 -2.65 9.42
CA ILE A 57 5.62 -2.54 10.23
C ILE A 57 5.29 -2.54 11.71
N LEU A 58 4.29 -1.76 12.15
CA LEU A 58 3.86 -1.72 13.55
C LEU A 58 3.33 -3.07 14.01
N ALA A 59 2.52 -3.75 13.19
CA ALA A 59 2.04 -5.09 13.49
C ALA A 59 3.20 -6.08 13.63
N ALA A 60 4.19 -6.04 12.72
CA ALA A 60 5.39 -6.87 12.82
C ALA A 60 6.20 -6.57 14.08
N ALA A 61 6.43 -5.29 14.40
CA ALA A 61 7.19 -4.88 15.58
C ALA A 61 6.52 -5.31 16.90
N LEU A 62 5.21 -5.09 17.01
CA LEU A 62 4.47 -5.38 18.23
C LEU A 62 4.18 -6.88 18.44
N THR A 63 4.13 -7.66 17.36
CA THR A 63 3.81 -9.09 17.43
C THR A 63 5.03 -9.98 17.24
N LEU A 64 5.79 -9.81 16.16
CA LEU A 64 6.90 -10.71 15.83
C LEU A 64 8.15 -10.39 16.63
N TRP A 65 8.57 -9.13 16.65
CA TRP A 65 9.81 -8.75 17.33
C TRP A 65 9.68 -8.82 18.84
N LYS A 66 8.53 -8.42 19.40
CA LYS A 66 8.30 -8.50 20.85
C LYS A 66 8.18 -9.93 21.42
N ASP A 67 7.92 -10.93 20.59
CA ASP A 67 7.97 -12.35 21.00
C ASP A 67 9.34 -13.00 20.71
N SER A 68 10.26 -12.26 20.08
CA SER A 68 11.63 -12.71 19.80
C SER A 68 12.65 -12.19 20.82
N ASP A 69 12.24 -11.25 21.69
CA ASP A 69 12.93 -10.82 22.90
C ASP A 69 12.37 -11.55 24.12
#